data_AF-A0A2W2EHT7-F1
#
_entry.id   AF-A0A2W2EHT7-F1
#
_cell.length_a   1.000
_cell.length_b   1.000
_cell.length_c   1.000
_cell.angle_alpha   90.00
_cell.angle_beta   90.00
_cell.angle_gamma   90.00
#
_symmetry.space_group_name_H-M   'P 1'
#
loop_
_entity.id
_entity.type
_entity.pdbx_description
1 polymer ?
#
loop_
_entity_poly.entity_id
_entity_poly.type
_entity_poly.pdbx_seq_one_letter_code
_entity_poly.pdbx_strand_id
1 'polypeptide(L)' 'MPAAGHDHLTAMLDVLVYESIVVAWRRTPPGGYLIVSHEGEEIRLSLSQAEMWARGAFAVYLALVDQRRIHPRIPGAK' A
#
# COMPACT_ATOMS: atom_id res chain seq x y z
N MET A 1 12.70 2.53 -19.22
CA MET A 1 11.27 2.63 -18.79
C MET A 1 11.16 2.41 -17.28
N PRO A 2 11.30 3.45 -16.44
CA PRO A 2 11.17 3.35 -14.98
C PRO A 2 9.91 4.02 -14.40
N ALA A 3 9.18 4.83 -15.17
CA ALA A 3 8.02 5.60 -14.67
C ALA A 3 6.88 4.68 -14.20
N ALA A 4 6.57 3.63 -14.96
CA ALA A 4 5.48 2.71 -14.65
C ALA A 4 5.65 1.94 -13.32
N GLY A 5 6.89 1.69 -12.87
CA GLY A 5 7.15 0.97 -11.61
C GLY A 5 6.82 1.81 -10.38
N HIS A 6 7.19 3.09 -10.38
CA HIS A 6 6.85 4.02 -9.31
C HIS A 6 5.35 4.32 -9.25
N ASP A 7 4.70 4.42 -10.41
CA ASP A 7 3.26 4.67 -10.50
C ASP A 7 2.47 3.48 -9.94
N HIS A 8 2.95 2.25 -10.16
CA HIS A 8 2.35 1.04 -9.61
C HIS A 8 2.50 0.93 -8.08
N LEU A 9 3.67 1.27 -7.53
CA LEU A 9 3.87 1.30 -6.09
C LEU A 9 2.95 2.31 -5.39
N THR A 10 2.89 3.54 -5.91
CA THR A 10 1.98 4.58 -5.41
C THR A 10 0.53 4.09 -5.39
N ALA A 11 0.05 3.51 -6.51
CA ALA A 11 -1.32 3.02 -6.60
C ALA A 11 -1.63 1.91 -5.60
N MET A 12 -0.69 0.97 -5.36
CA MET A 12 -0.86 -0.05 -4.32
C MET A 12 -0.97 0.58 -2.93
N LEU A 13 -0.08 1.53 -2.61
CA LEU A 13 -0.10 2.21 -1.31
C LEU A 13 -1.40 3.00 -1.10
N ASP A 14 -1.93 3.65 -2.15
CA ASP A 14 -3.21 4.35 -2.11
C ASP A 14 -4.37 3.39 -1.82
N VAL A 15 -4.39 2.21 -2.43
CA VAL A 15 -5.42 1.19 -2.11
C VAL A 15 -5.27 0.70 -0.67
N LEU A 16 -4.05 0.48 -0.19
CA LEU A 16 -3.82 0.07 1.21
C LEU A 16 -4.29 1.14 2.21
N VAL A 17 -4.18 2.43 1.88
CA VAL A 17 -4.77 3.52 2.69
C VAL A 17 -6.29 3.51 2.59
N TYR A 18 -6.82 3.40 1.38
CA TYR A 18 -8.26 3.43 1.13
C TYR A 18 -9.02 2.31 1.85
N GLU A 19 -8.45 1.10 1.84
CA GLU A 19 -8.96 -0.07 2.54
C GLU A 19 -8.64 -0.04 4.05
N SER A 20 -8.01 1.03 4.54
CA SER A 20 -7.59 1.20 5.94
C SER A 20 -6.69 0.05 6.42
N ILE A 21 -5.80 -0.44 5.58
CA ILE A 21 -4.73 -1.38 5.97
C ILE A 21 -3.58 -0.61 6.60
N VAL A 22 -3.28 0.58 6.07
CA VAL A 22 -2.39 1.57 6.68
C VAL A 22 -3.12 2.90 6.81
N VAL A 23 -2.61 3.78 7.65
CA VAL A 23 -3.22 5.11 7.88
C VAL A 23 -2.83 6.08 6.77
N ALA A 24 -1.56 6.12 6.44
CA ALA A 24 -1.02 7.04 5.45
C ALA A 24 0.31 6.54 4.91
N TRP A 25 0.72 7.10 3.78
CA TRP A 25 2.08 6.98 3.29
C TRP A 25 2.57 8.32 2.75
N ARG A 26 3.90 8.52 2.70
CA ARG A 26 4.52 9.66 2.01
C ARG A 26 5.85 9.28 1.39
N ARG A 27 6.25 9.94 0.30
CA ARG A 27 7.62 9.89 -0.19
C ARG A 27 8.52 10.74 0.70
N THR A 28 9.72 10.25 1.01
CA THR A 28 10.74 10.97 1.77
C THR A 28 11.99 11.17 0.92
N PRO A 29 12.53 12.40 0.80
CA PRO A 29 13.83 12.61 0.15
C PRO A 29 14.93 11.78 0.85
N PRO A 30 15.88 11.17 0.12
CA PRO A 30 16.15 11.29 -1.32
C PRO A 30 15.46 10.25 -2.23
N GLY A 31 14.39 9.58 -1.78
CA GLY A 31 13.69 8.54 -2.56
C GLY A 31 13.18 7.35 -1.73
N GLY A 32 13.06 7.55 -0.41
CA GLY A 32 12.44 6.59 0.49
C GLY A 32 10.94 6.78 0.59
N TYR A 33 10.32 5.90 1.35
CA TYR A 33 8.90 5.90 1.67
C TYR A 33 8.74 5.83 3.18
N LEU A 34 7.74 6.53 3.68
CA LEU A 34 7.27 6.40 5.04
C LEU A 34 5.85 5.85 5.01
N ILE A 35 5.59 4.83 5.81
CA ILE A 35 4.26 4.25 6.02
C ILE A 35 3.90 4.48 7.48
N VAL A 36 2.65 4.86 7.72
CA VAL A 36 2.10 5.07 9.07
C VAL A 36 1.10 3.96 9.37
N SER A 37 1.36 3.17 10.42
CA SER A 37 0.46 2.12 10.88
C SER A 37 -0.70 2.70 11.70
N HIS A 38 -1.71 1.87 11.99
CA HIS A 38 -2.82 2.25 12.89
C HIS A 38 -2.40 2.51 14.33
N GLU A 39 -1.26 1.96 14.73
CA GLU A 39 -0.67 2.20 16.05
C GLU A 39 0.16 3.50 16.09
N GLY A 40 0.19 4.24 14.97
CA GLY A 40 1.02 5.44 14.83
C GLY A 40 2.50 5.12 14.58
N GLU A 41 2.85 3.86 14.33
CA GLU A 41 4.22 3.48 14.01
C GLU A 41 4.62 4.03 12.64
N GLU A 42 5.79 4.67 12.61
CA GLU A 42 6.40 5.22 11.41
C GLU A 42 7.45 4.25 10.83
N ILE A 43 7.10 3.57 9.74
CA ILE A 43 7.99 2.60 9.07
C ILE A 43 8.68 3.30 7.90
N ARG A 44 10.01 3.49 8.01
CA ARG A 44 10.86 4.07 6.95
C ARG A 44 11.44 2.98 6.08
N LEU A 45 11.20 3.09 4.77
CA LEU A 45 11.60 2.09 3.78
C LEU A 45 12.39 2.76 2.65
N SER A 46 13.43 2.09 2.15
CA SER A 46 13.96 2.39 0.83
C SER A 46 12.92 2.10 -0.26
N LEU A 47 13.15 2.55 -1.49
CA LEU A 47 12.29 2.19 -2.62
C LEU A 47 12.10 0.67 -2.76
N SER A 48 13.18 -0.11 -2.74
CA SER A 48 13.10 -1.57 -2.89
C SER A 48 12.37 -2.25 -1.74
N GLN A 49 12.54 -1.74 -0.52
CA GLN A 49 11.81 -2.22 0.65
C GLN A 49 10.32 -1.87 0.55
N ALA A 50 9.98 -0.67 0.10
CA ALA A 50 8.61 -0.24 -0.10
C ALA A 50 7.91 -1.07 -1.19
N GLU A 51 8.59 -1.39 -2.29
CA GLU A 51 8.05 -2.29 -3.33
C GLU A 51 7.75 -3.68 -2.78
N MET A 52 8.71 -4.28 -2.07
CA MET A 52 8.54 -5.62 -1.50
C MET A 52 7.43 -5.63 -0.45
N TRP A 53 7.41 -4.64 0.43
CA TRP A 53 6.41 -4.49 1.48
C TRP A 53 5.01 -4.31 0.91
N ALA A 54 4.83 -3.38 -0.04
CA ALA A 54 3.53 -3.10 -0.65
C ALA A 54 2.99 -4.32 -1.40
N ARG A 55 3.84 -5.05 -2.13
CA ARG A 55 3.45 -6.30 -2.80
C ARG A 55 3.00 -7.37 -1.80
N GLY A 56 3.72 -7.53 -0.69
CA GLY A 56 3.35 -8.47 0.38
C GLY A 56 2.00 -8.12 1.01
N ALA A 57 1.83 -6.87 1.42
CA ALA A 57 0.58 -6.39 2.03
C ALA A 57 -0.61 -6.53 1.06
N PHE A 58 -0.41 -6.18 -0.21
CA PHE A 58 -1.44 -6.29 -1.24
C PHE A 58 -1.82 -7.73 -1.56
N ALA A 59 -0.85 -8.65 -1.60
CA ALA A 59 -1.11 -10.08 -1.79
C ALA A 59 -1.97 -10.65 -0.64
N VAL A 60 -1.68 -10.27 0.62
CA VAL A 60 -2.48 -10.67 1.77
C VAL A 60 -3.89 -10.08 1.68
N TYR A 61 -4.02 -8.80 1.32
CA TYR A 61 -5.32 -8.17 1.09
C TYR A 61 -6.15 -8.96 0.06
N LEU A 62 -5.59 -9.23 -1.12
CA LEU A 62 -6.29 -9.99 -2.17
C LEU A 62 -6.69 -11.39 -1.71
N ALA A 63 -5.83 -12.09 -0.95
CA ALA A 63 -6.16 -13.40 -0.40
C ALA A 63 -7.36 -13.34 0.57
N LEU A 64 -7.45 -12.28 1.39
CA LEU A 64 -8.59 -12.09 2.29
C LEU A 64 -9.88 -11.72 1.54
N VAL A 65 -9.77 -10.96 0.45
CA VAL A 65 -10.89 -10.66 -0.45
C VAL A 65 -11.41 -11.94 -1.11
N ASP A 66 -10.50 -12.76 -1.66
CA ASP A 66 -10.84 -14.03 -2.30
C ASP A 66 -11.58 -14.98 -1.34
N GLN A 67 -11.12 -15.04 -0.09
CA GLN A 67 -11.77 -15.80 0.99
C GLN A 67 -13.08 -15.16 1.50
N ARG A 68 -13.51 -14.03 0.95
CA ARG A 68 -14.67 -13.24 1.40
C ARG A 68 -14.62 -12.86 2.88
N ARG A 69 -13.41 -12.78 3.45
CA ARG A 69 -13.19 -12.36 4.84
C ARG A 69 -13.25 -10.85 5.00
N ILE A 70 -12.97 -10.14 3.91
CA ILE A 70 -13.12 -8.70 3.79
C ILE A 70 -13.86 -8.38 2.50
N HIS A 71 -14.70 -7.35 2.54
CA HIS A 71 -15.37 -6.82 1.36
C HIS A 71 -14.64 -5.54 0.94
N PRO A 72 -14.00 -5.53 -0.25
CA PRO A 72 -13.39 -4.33 -0.80
C PRO A 72 -14.35 -3.15 -0.79
N ARG A 73 -13.87 -1.96 -0.46
CA ARG A 73 -14.68 -0.74 -0.51
C ARG A 73 -14.78 -0.17 -1.93
N ILE A 74 -14.75 -1.01 -2.97
CA ILE A 74 -14.57 -0.59 -4.38
C ILE A 74 -15.46 0.61 -4.72
N PRO A 75 -14.89 1.76 -5.14
CA PRO A 75 -15.66 2.88 -5.65
C PRO A 75 -16.42 2.44 -6.91
N GLY A 76 -17.75 2.53 -6.88
CA GLY A 76 -18.61 2.27 -8.05
C GLY A 76 -19.33 0.92 -8.07
N ALA A 77 -19.25 0.11 -7.02
CA ALA A 77 -20.18 -1.00 -6.82
C ALA A 77 -21.55 -0.45 -6.38
N LYS A 78 -22.36 -0.02 -7.34
CA LYS A 78 -23.80 0.21 -7.17
C LYS A 78 -24.56 -0.69 -8.13
#